data_AF-A0A7Y7YK45-F1
#
_entry.id   AF-A0A7Y7YK45-F1
#
_cell.length_a   1.000
_cell.length_b   1.000
_cell.length_c   1.000
_cell.angle_alpha   90.00
_cell.angle_beta   90.00
_cell.angle_gamma   90.00
#
_symmetry.space_group_name_H-M   'P 1'
#
loop_
_entity.id
_entity.type
_entity.pdbx_description
1 polymer ?
#
loop_
_entity_poly.entity_id
_entity_poly.type
_entity_poly.pdbx_seq_one_letter_code
_entity_poly.pdbx_strand_id
1 'polypeptide(L)'
;STVHKLRKSLVSRRTGVINQVHGFLLEFGVIFPAGYAALDRVPVLMEEHNLPLRLRQAINRMLDDIRQLTSEIKALDIEIKQQVNGSDAGKRLQSIPGIGPLIASAL
;
A
#
# COMPACT_ATOMS: atom_id res chain seq x y z
N SER A 1 10.68 -17.47 -7.84
CA SER A 1 10.29 -17.95 -6.49
C SER A 1 8.82 -17.66 -6.24
N THR A 2 8.10 -18.58 -5.57
CA THR A 2 6.68 -18.44 -5.16
C THR A 2 6.46 -17.18 -4.31
N VAL A 3 7.42 -16.82 -3.44
CA VAL A 3 7.40 -15.64 -2.57
C VAL A 3 7.28 -14.34 -3.36
N HIS A 4 8.03 -14.21 -4.47
CA HIS A 4 7.98 -13.03 -5.33
C HIS A 4 6.62 -12.88 -6.04
N LYS A 5 6.02 -14.02 -6.45
CA LYS A 5 4.68 -14.03 -7.07
C LYS A 5 3.61 -13.63 -6.06
N LEU A 6 3.67 -14.17 -4.84
CA LEU A 6 2.76 -13.80 -3.75
C LEU A 6 2.87 -12.30 -3.43
N ARG A 7 4.10 -11.79 -3.25
CA ARG A 7 4.34 -10.36 -3.02
C ARG A 7 3.73 -9.49 -4.12
N LYS A 8 3.95 -9.83 -5.40
CA LYS A 8 3.37 -9.11 -6.55
C LYS A 8 1.84 -9.10 -6.49
N SER A 9 1.22 -10.22 -6.14
CA SER A 9 -0.24 -10.33 -5.98
C SER A 9 -0.75 -9.42 -4.85
N LEU A 10 -0.10 -9.42 -3.68
CA LEU A 10 -0.50 -8.57 -2.56
C LEU A 10 -0.34 -7.08 -2.86
N VAL A 11 0.74 -6.69 -3.55
CA VAL A 11 0.91 -5.29 -4.02
C VAL A 11 -0.23 -4.89 -4.95
N SER A 12 -0.60 -5.75 -5.92
CA SER A 12 -1.71 -5.49 -6.82
C SER A 12 -3.03 -5.35 -6.07
N ARG A 13 -3.29 -6.22 -5.08
CA ARG A 13 -4.49 -6.15 -4.24
C ARG A 13 -4.54 -4.84 -3.46
N ARG A 14 -3.43 -4.45 -2.82
CA ARG A 14 -3.34 -3.18 -2.07
C ARG A 14 -3.64 -1.99 -2.97
N THR A 15 -3.05 -1.94 -4.16
CA THR A 15 -3.33 -0.87 -5.15
C THR A 15 -4.81 -0.85 -5.54
N GLY A 16 -5.43 -2.02 -5.74
CA GLY A 16 -6.86 -2.14 -6.02
C GLY A 16 -7.73 -1.55 -4.91
N VAL A 17 -7.43 -1.85 -3.64
CA VAL A 17 -8.19 -1.30 -2.50
C VAL A 17 -7.99 0.22 -2.39
N ILE A 18 -6.79 0.74 -2.61
CA ILE A 18 -6.52 2.19 -2.64
C ILE A 18 -7.37 2.87 -3.72
N ASN A 19 -7.37 2.32 -4.94
CA ASN A 19 -8.16 2.86 -6.04
C ASN A 19 -9.67 2.81 -5.74
N GLN A 20 -10.13 1.80 -5.00
CA GLN A 20 -11.53 1.73 -4.58
C GLN A 20 -11.87 2.82 -3.54
N VAL A 21 -10.96 3.15 -2.61
CA VAL A 21 -11.12 4.32 -1.72
C VAL A 21 -11.23 5.61 -2.54
N HIS A 22 -10.38 5.76 -3.56
CA HIS A 22 -10.48 6.86 -4.53
C HIS A 22 -11.84 6.93 -5.22
N GLY A 23 -12.34 5.82 -5.75
CA GLY A 23 -13.66 5.78 -6.39
C GLY A 23 -14.76 6.25 -5.45
N PHE A 24 -14.81 5.72 -4.22
CA PHE A 24 -15.80 6.11 -3.23
C PHE A 24 -15.71 7.59 -2.84
N LEU A 25 -14.52 8.14 -2.69
CA LEU A 25 -14.37 9.56 -2.35
C LEU A 25 -14.79 10.46 -3.52
N LEU A 26 -14.47 10.08 -4.77
CA LEU A 26 -14.87 10.81 -5.96
C LEU A 26 -16.39 10.83 -6.17
N GLU A 27 -17.09 9.74 -5.88
CA GLU A 27 -18.56 9.68 -5.93
C GLU A 27 -19.25 10.74 -5.03
N PHE A 28 -18.54 11.22 -4.01
CA PHE A 28 -19.02 12.24 -3.07
C PHE A 28 -18.35 13.60 -3.30
N GLY A 29 -17.68 13.80 -4.44
CA GLY A 29 -17.03 15.06 -4.81
C GLY A 29 -15.71 15.33 -4.06
N VAL A 30 -15.17 14.34 -3.35
CA VAL A 30 -13.92 14.46 -2.60
C VAL A 30 -12.75 14.05 -3.48
N ILE A 31 -11.98 15.03 -3.94
CA ILE A 31 -10.75 14.79 -4.70
C ILE A 31 -9.60 14.68 -3.72
N PHE A 32 -8.85 13.57 -3.79
CA PHE A 32 -7.64 13.40 -2.98
C PHE A 32 -6.47 12.84 -3.81
N PRO A 33 -5.22 13.21 -3.47
CA PRO A 33 -4.05 12.84 -4.26
C PRO A 33 -3.83 11.33 -4.25
N ALA A 34 -3.40 10.79 -5.39
CA ALA A 34 -3.16 9.35 -5.55
C ALA A 34 -2.02 8.85 -4.66
N GLY A 35 -2.21 7.66 -4.09
CA GLY A 35 -1.13 6.87 -3.50
C GLY A 35 -1.20 6.70 -1.98
N TYR A 36 -0.35 5.80 -1.48
CA TYR A 36 -0.40 5.33 -0.09
C TYR A 36 -0.20 6.45 0.94
N ALA A 37 0.70 7.41 0.67
CA ALA A 37 0.97 8.51 1.60
C ALA A 37 -0.23 9.46 1.78
N ALA A 38 -1.14 9.53 0.81
CA ALA A 38 -2.33 10.34 0.89
C ALA A 38 -3.42 9.73 1.79
N LEU A 39 -3.33 8.43 2.10
CA LEU A 39 -4.31 7.72 2.92
C LEU A 39 -4.38 8.26 4.35
N ASP A 40 -3.29 8.82 4.87
CA ASP A 40 -3.25 9.41 6.20
C ASP A 40 -4.21 10.61 6.35
N ARG A 41 -4.60 11.24 5.24
CA ARG A 41 -5.58 12.34 5.21
C ARG A 41 -7.02 11.88 5.07
N VAL A 42 -7.26 10.61 4.71
CA VAL A 42 -8.61 10.10 4.46
C VAL A 42 -9.54 10.28 5.68
N PRO A 43 -9.12 10.00 6.93
CA PRO A 43 -9.96 10.26 8.11
C PRO A 43 -10.41 11.72 8.22
N VAL A 44 -9.49 12.67 8.00
CA VAL A 44 -9.79 14.11 8.05
C VAL A 44 -10.77 14.50 6.93
N LEU A 45 -10.54 14.03 5.70
CA LEU A 45 -11.42 14.29 4.56
C LEU A 45 -12.84 13.76 4.80
N MET A 46 -12.98 12.60 5.46
CA MET A 46 -14.30 12.05 5.78
C MET A 46 -15.10 12.94 6.75
N GLU A 47 -14.41 13.64 7.65
CA GLU A 47 -15.01 14.58 8.60
C GLU A 47 -15.34 15.92 7.92
N GLU A 48 -14.41 16.50 7.17
CA GLU A 48 -14.58 17.78 6.47
C GLU A 48 -15.77 17.75 5.48
N HIS A 49 -15.94 16.62 4.78
CA HIS A 49 -17.02 16.45 3.80
C HIS A 49 -18.30 15.85 4.38
N ASN A 50 -18.40 15.68 5.71
CA ASN A 50 -19.57 15.14 6.40
C ASN A 50 -20.13 13.86 5.76
N LEU A 51 -19.25 12.92 5.40
CA LEU A 51 -19.65 11.73 4.65
C LEU A 51 -20.66 10.87 5.43
N PRO A 52 -21.58 10.17 4.74
CA PRO A 52 -22.55 9.30 5.39
C PRO A 52 -21.87 8.25 6.29
N LEU A 53 -22.48 7.94 7.44
CA LEU A 53 -21.90 7.01 8.41
C LEU A 53 -21.54 5.65 7.79
N ARG A 54 -22.39 5.10 6.94
CA ARG A 54 -22.14 3.82 6.24
C ARG A 54 -20.91 3.88 5.34
N LEU A 55 -20.71 5.01 4.64
CA LEU A 55 -19.54 5.21 3.78
C LEU A 55 -18.27 5.31 4.62
N ARG A 56 -18.30 6.08 5.71
CA ARG A 56 -17.17 6.17 6.65
C ARG A 56 -16.76 4.81 7.20
N GLN A 57 -17.73 3.99 7.58
CA GLN A 57 -17.49 2.62 8.03
C GLN A 57 -16.87 1.74 6.94
N ALA A 58 -17.34 1.84 5.70
CA ALA A 58 -16.78 1.10 4.57
C ALA A 58 -15.33 1.52 4.28
N ILE A 59 -15.06 2.82 4.20
CA ILE A 59 -13.71 3.36 3.98
C ILE A 59 -12.77 2.93 5.12
N ASN A 60 -13.20 2.98 6.38
CA ASN A 60 -12.37 2.54 7.50
C ASN A 60 -11.97 1.06 7.39
N ARG A 61 -12.88 0.17 6.99
CA ARG A 61 -12.54 -1.25 6.74
C ARG A 61 -11.50 -1.40 5.65
N MET A 62 -11.60 -0.61 4.58
CA MET A 62 -10.64 -0.63 3.48
C MET A 62 -9.27 -0.09 3.92
N LEU A 63 -9.23 0.92 4.78
CA LEU A 63 -7.98 1.41 5.37
C LEU A 63 -7.32 0.33 6.24
N ASP A 64 -8.10 -0.45 6.98
CA ASP A 64 -7.58 -1.59 7.76
C ASP A 64 -7.03 -2.69 6.84
N ASP A 65 -7.73 -3.03 5.75
CA ASP A 65 -7.24 -3.97 4.73
C ASP A 65 -5.91 -3.50 4.12
N ILE A 66 -5.79 -2.21 3.80
CA ILE A 66 -4.55 -1.62 3.27
C ILE A 66 -3.41 -1.74 4.28
N ARG A 67 -3.67 -1.51 5.58
CA ARG A 67 -2.67 -1.67 6.65
C ARG A 67 -2.20 -3.11 6.76
N GLN A 68 -3.12 -4.08 6.75
CA GLN A 68 -2.80 -5.51 6.79
C GLN A 68 -1.95 -5.93 5.59
N LEU A 69 -2.40 -5.63 4.38
CA LEU A 69 -1.66 -5.92 3.15
C LEU A 69 -0.26 -5.29 3.16
N THR A 70 -0.13 -4.07 3.69
CA THR A 70 1.16 -3.40 3.80
C THR A 70 2.09 -4.10 4.77
N SER A 71 1.58 -4.62 5.88
CA SER A 71 2.36 -5.42 6.83
C SER A 71 2.85 -6.74 6.19
N GLU A 72 1.95 -7.46 5.50
CA GLU A 72 2.30 -8.71 4.81
C GLU A 72 3.34 -8.51 3.70
N ILE A 73 3.19 -7.47 2.88
CA ILE A 73 4.17 -7.13 1.84
C ILE A 73 5.55 -6.85 2.46
N LYS A 74 5.60 -6.14 3.60
CA LYS A 74 6.86 -5.87 4.31
C LYS A 74 7.51 -7.15 4.85
N ALA A 75 6.72 -8.10 5.36
CA ALA A 75 7.23 -9.39 5.81
C ALA A 75 7.85 -10.18 4.65
N LEU A 76 7.18 -10.24 3.50
CA LEU A 76 7.70 -10.88 2.29
C LEU A 76 8.95 -10.16 1.74
N ASP A 77 9.00 -8.83 1.83
CA ASP A 77 10.19 -8.05 1.46
C ASP A 77 11.42 -8.44 2.30
N ILE A 78 11.23 -8.68 3.60
CA ILE A 78 12.30 -9.14 4.49
C ILE A 78 12.74 -10.55 4.12
N GLU A 79 11.79 -11.47 3.89
CA GLU A 79 12.09 -12.86 3.50
C GLU A 79 12.88 -12.92 2.18
N ILE A 80 12.45 -12.15 1.17
CA ILE A 80 13.16 -12.05 -0.12
C ILE A 80 14.58 -11.52 0.09
N LYS A 81 14.76 -10.48 0.90
CA LYS A 81 16.09 -9.93 1.21
C LYS A 81 16.98 -10.94 1.91
N GLN A 82 16.45 -11.74 2.83
CA GLN A 82 17.21 -12.78 3.52
C GLN A 82 17.66 -13.88 2.56
N GLN A 83 16.78 -14.31 1.64
CA GLN A 83 17.12 -15.28 0.58
C GLN A 83 18.22 -14.75 -0.35
N VAL A 84 18.21 -13.45 -0.65
CA VAL A 84 19.21 -12.80 -1.52
C VAL A 84 20.54 -12.55 -0.79
N ASN A 85 20.51 -12.18 0.51
CA ASN A 85 21.72 -11.91 1.30
C ASN A 85 22.48 -13.18 1.73
N GLY A 86 21.84 -14.35 1.73
CA GLY A 86 22.51 -15.65 1.83
C GLY A 86 23.26 -16.04 0.55
N SER A 87 23.18 -15.23 -0.50
CA SER A 87 23.93 -15.28 -1.75
C SER A 87 24.88 -14.07 -1.80
N ASP A 88 26.11 -14.23 -2.27
CA ASP A 88 27.20 -13.22 -2.24
C ASP A 88 26.86 -11.86 -2.93
N ALA A 89 25.69 -11.72 -3.56
CA ALA A 89 25.25 -10.54 -4.31
C ALA A 89 24.46 -9.48 -3.52
N GLY A 90 24.02 -9.74 -2.28
CA GLY A 90 22.99 -8.93 -1.59
C GLY A 90 23.41 -7.59 -0.94
N LYS A 91 24.72 -7.31 -0.80
CA LYS A 91 25.23 -6.25 0.09
C LYS A 91 25.03 -4.78 -0.35
N ARG A 92 24.49 -4.48 -1.55
CA ARG A 92 24.47 -3.10 -2.10
C ARG A 92 23.12 -2.35 -2.07
N LEU A 93 22.03 -2.92 -1.56
CA LEU A 93 20.67 -2.37 -1.76
C LEU A 93 20.02 -1.74 -0.49
N GLN A 94 20.79 -1.10 0.39
CA GLN A 94 20.30 -0.65 1.72
C GLN A 94 20.42 0.85 2.01
N SER A 95 20.02 1.75 1.10
CA SER A 95 20.15 3.19 1.40
C SER A 95 19.09 4.11 0.75
N ILE A 96 17.79 3.87 0.97
CA ILE A 96 16.77 4.89 0.69
C ILE A 96 15.71 4.92 1.81
N PRO A 97 15.69 5.98 2.65
CA PRO A 97 14.59 6.26 3.55
C PRO A 97 13.46 6.98 2.80
N GLY A 98 12.21 6.58 3.02
CA GLY A 98 11.03 7.37 2.64
C GLY A 98 10.39 7.12 1.27
N ILE A 99 10.97 6.31 0.39
CA ILE A 99 10.34 5.84 -0.87
C ILE A 99 10.60 4.33 -0.98
N GLY A 100 9.54 3.52 -0.93
CA GLY A 100 9.66 2.06 -0.83
C GLY A 100 10.42 1.44 -2.02
N PRO A 101 11.31 0.47 -1.80
CA PRO A 101 12.25 -0.06 -2.79
C PRO A 101 11.60 -1.04 -3.77
N LEU A 102 10.87 -0.55 -4.78
CA LEU A 102 10.48 -1.42 -5.90
C LEU A 102 10.24 -0.75 -7.27
N ILE A 103 11.10 0.19 -7.63
CA ILE A 103 11.33 0.52 -9.06
C ILE A 103 12.73 0.10 -9.53
N ALA A 104 13.64 -0.29 -8.63
CA ALA A 104 15.03 -0.61 -8.98
C ALA A 104 15.31 -2.09 -9.39
N SER A 105 14.29 -2.85 -9.81
CA SER A 105 14.48 -4.22 -10.34
C SER A 105 13.79 -4.42 -11.71
N ALA A 106 13.36 -3.33 -12.34
CA ALA A 106 12.78 -3.34 -13.67
C ALA A 106 13.64 -2.51 -14.65
N LEU A 107 14.94 -2.79 -14.68
CA LEU A 107 15.85 -2.65 -15.83
C LEU A 107 16.98 -3.66 -15.68
#